data_AF-A0A1B6LY60-F1
#
_entry.id   AF-A0A1B6LY60-F1
#
_cell.length_a   1.000
_cell.length_b   1.000
_cell.length_c   1.000
_cell.angle_alpha   90.00
_cell.angle_beta   90.00
_cell.angle_gamma   90.00
#
_symmetry.space_group_name_H-M   'P 1'
#
loop_
_entity.id
_entity.type
_entity.pdbx_description
1 polymer ?
#
loop_
_entity_poly.entity_id
_entity_poly.type
_entity_poly.pdbx_seq_one_letter_code
_entity_poly.pdbx_strand_id
1 'polypeptide(L)'
;EDVVGHIAAERRQAGVDPVLTADQYRTVVWSEMQNRYQRTFRDAAELHQATLFLHDNGVLLHYDDATLKDLYFLDPQWLCDMLAHVVTIREINPFARTGIMKLDDLKHVFKSSNLGPVDTRGYIVNLLNKFEVA
;
A
#
# COMPACT_ATOMS: atom_id res chain seq x y z
N GLU A 1 11.15 10.33 -13.32
CA GLU A 1 10.41 9.64 -12.25
C GLU A 1 9.52 10.66 -11.56
N ASP A 2 8.22 10.38 -11.46
CA ASP A 2 7.26 11.22 -10.75
C ASP A 2 7.47 11.14 -9.22
N VAL A 3 6.79 12.02 -8.47
CA VAL A 3 6.96 12.12 -7.01
C VAL A 3 6.58 10.82 -6.29
N VAL A 4 5.51 10.17 -6.71
CA VAL A 4 5.00 8.97 -6.01
C VAL A 4 5.91 7.78 -6.26
N GLY A 5 6.33 7.58 -7.51
CA GLY A 5 7.31 6.55 -7.87
C GLY A 5 8.64 6.72 -7.14
N HIS A 6 9.10 7.98 -7.00
CA HIS A 6 10.31 8.27 -6.23
C HIS A 6 10.18 7.88 -4.75
N ILE A 7 9.10 8.31 -4.09
CA ILE A 7 8.86 7.98 -2.68
C ILE A 7 8.74 6.45 -2.50
N ALA A 8 8.05 5.76 -3.41
CA ALA A 8 7.96 4.30 -3.40
C ALA A 8 9.34 3.64 -3.51
N ALA A 9 10.20 4.14 -4.40
CA ALA A 9 11.57 3.65 -4.57
C ALA A 9 12.44 3.87 -3.34
N GLU A 10 12.39 5.05 -2.71
CA GLU A 10 13.11 5.34 -1.47
C GLU A 10 12.69 4.41 -0.34
N ARG A 11 11.38 4.18 -0.19
CA ARG A 11 10.83 3.26 0.81
C ARG A 11 11.32 1.83 0.60
N ARG A 12 11.31 1.35 -0.65
CA ARG A 12 11.87 0.04 -1.01
C ARG A 12 13.35 -0.06 -0.68
N GLN A 13 14.15 0.98 -0.97
CA GLN A 13 15.57 1.02 -0.63
C GLN A 13 15.80 1.01 0.88
N ALA A 14 14.91 1.61 1.66
CA ALA A 14 14.91 1.59 3.11
C ALA A 14 14.37 0.28 3.73
N GLY A 15 13.91 -0.68 2.92
CA GLY A 15 13.35 -1.95 3.39
C GLY A 15 12.02 -1.83 4.11
N VAL A 16 11.27 -0.75 3.84
CA VAL A 16 9.92 -0.51 4.38
C VAL A 16 8.89 -0.59 3.25
N ASP A 17 7.68 -1.00 3.58
CA ASP A 17 6.63 -1.19 2.58
C ASP A 17 6.30 0.14 1.89
N PRO A 18 6.01 0.14 0.58
CA PRO A 18 5.63 1.33 -0.19
C PRO A 18 4.19 1.76 0.11
N VAL A 19 3.85 1.87 1.39
CA VAL A 19 2.55 2.28 1.90
C VAL A 19 2.76 3.41 2.91
N LEU A 20 1.91 4.44 2.84
CA LEU A 20 1.92 5.58 3.75
C LEU A 20 0.57 5.74 4.44
N THR A 21 0.57 6.22 5.68
CA THR A 21 -0.65 6.74 6.30
C THR A 21 -1.06 8.07 5.65
N ALA A 22 -2.30 8.53 5.85
CA ALA A 22 -2.78 9.76 5.23
C ALA A 22 -1.94 10.98 5.61
N ASP A 23 -1.48 11.05 6.87
CA ASP A 23 -0.64 12.16 7.36
C ASP A 23 0.79 12.09 6.80
N GLN A 24 1.35 10.88 6.69
CA GLN A 24 2.65 10.70 6.05
C GLN A 24 2.58 11.04 4.56
N TYR A 25 1.55 10.54 3.85
CA TYR A 25 1.34 10.82 2.43
C TYR A 25 1.27 12.32 2.17
N ARG A 26 0.41 13.04 2.91
CA ARG A 26 0.29 14.49 2.82
C ARG A 26 1.63 15.19 3.02
N THR A 27 2.34 14.86 4.10
CA THR A 27 3.59 15.53 4.48
C THR A 27 4.69 15.28 3.45
N VAL A 28 4.90 14.02 3.08
CA VAL A 28 6.00 13.62 2.19
C VAL A 28 5.76 14.11 0.77
N VAL A 29 4.56 13.92 0.21
CA VAL A 29 4.25 14.37 -1.16
C VAL A 29 4.36 15.90 -1.27
N TRP A 30 3.92 16.64 -0.26
CA TRP A 30 4.04 18.10 -0.25
C TRP A 30 5.50 18.55 -0.22
N SER A 31 6.30 17.94 0.65
CA SER A 31 7.74 18.20 0.76
C SER A 31 8.45 17.90 -0.57
N GLU A 32 8.18 16.74 -1.17
CA GLU A 32 8.82 16.32 -2.43
C GLU A 32 8.42 17.20 -3.62
N MET A 33 7.15 17.60 -3.71
CA MET A 33 6.69 18.54 -4.74
C MET A 33 7.40 19.89 -4.63
N GLN A 34 7.56 20.41 -3.40
CA GLN A 34 8.24 21.67 -3.17
C GLN A 34 9.74 21.54 -3.49
N ASN A 35 10.41 20.51 -2.98
CA ASN A 35 11.85 20.34 -3.12
C ASN A 35 12.27 20.11 -4.57
N ARG A 36 11.55 19.26 -5.30
CA ARG A 36 11.92 18.83 -6.66
C ARG A 36 11.42 19.77 -7.75
N TYR A 37 10.23 20.34 -7.57
CA TYR A 37 9.54 21.07 -8.63
C TYR A 37 9.21 22.52 -8.26
N GLN A 38 9.51 22.96 -7.02
CA GLN A 38 9.12 24.28 -6.50
C GLN A 38 7.62 24.54 -6.69
N ARG A 39 6.81 23.48 -6.51
CA ARG A 39 5.36 23.51 -6.62
C ARG A 39 4.74 22.98 -5.33
N THR A 40 3.59 23.52 -4.97
CA THR A 40 2.77 23.02 -3.88
C THR A 40 1.36 22.76 -4.38
N PHE A 41 0.58 22.05 -3.57
CA PHE A 41 -0.87 22.09 -3.68
C PHE A 41 -1.39 23.35 -2.99
N ARG A 42 -2.58 23.79 -3.38
CA ARG A 42 -3.31 24.90 -2.76
C ARG A 42 -3.89 24.48 -1.42
N ASP A 43 -4.43 23.27 -1.36
CA ASP A 43 -5.07 22.69 -0.18
C ASP A 43 -5.09 21.15 -0.27
N ALA A 44 -5.67 20.53 0.77
CA ALA A 44 -5.84 19.08 0.82
C ALA A 44 -6.80 18.53 -0.25
N ALA A 45 -7.74 19.35 -0.74
CA ALA A 45 -8.69 18.93 -1.76
C ALA A 45 -8.03 18.79 -3.13
N GLU A 46 -7.12 19.70 -3.49
CA GLU A 46 -6.33 19.59 -4.73
C GLU A 46 -5.40 18.38 -4.69
N LEU A 47 -4.74 18.13 -3.56
CA LEU A 47 -3.95 16.90 -3.39
C LEU A 47 -4.83 15.66 -3.56
N HIS A 48 -6.01 15.63 -2.95
CA HIS A 48 -6.94 14.51 -3.09
C HIS A 48 -7.39 14.29 -4.54
N GLN A 49 -7.68 15.36 -5.29
CA GLN A 49 -7.99 15.25 -6.72
C GLN A 49 -6.83 14.67 -7.53
N ALA A 50 -5.59 15.08 -7.24
CA ALA A 50 -4.41 14.48 -7.85
C ALA A 50 -4.25 13.00 -7.46
N THR A 51 -4.50 12.64 -6.19
CA THR A 51 -4.51 11.24 -5.75
C THR A 51 -5.53 10.42 -6.52
N LEU A 52 -6.77 10.90 -6.68
CA LEU A 52 -7.80 10.18 -7.45
C LEU A 52 -7.39 10.00 -8.91
N PHE A 53 -6.84 11.03 -9.53
CA PHE A 53 -6.30 10.92 -10.88
C PHE A 53 -5.20 9.85 -10.97
N LEU A 54 -4.27 9.82 -10.02
CA LEU A 54 -3.22 8.80 -9.98
C LEU A 54 -3.77 7.39 -9.69
N HIS A 55 -4.85 7.29 -8.90
CA HIS A 55 -5.56 6.05 -8.64
C HIS A 55 -6.19 5.47 -9.90
N ASP A 56 -6.95 6.29 -10.63
CA ASP A 56 -7.64 5.88 -11.86
C ASP A 56 -6.66 5.45 -12.96
N ASN A 57 -5.43 5.98 -12.93
CA ASN A 57 -4.35 5.62 -13.85
C ASN A 57 -3.46 4.48 -13.34
N GLY A 58 -3.72 3.93 -12.16
CA GLY A 58 -2.95 2.82 -11.60
C GLY A 58 -1.50 3.18 -11.23
N VAL A 59 -1.23 4.45 -10.89
CA VAL A 59 0.09 4.89 -10.39
C VAL A 59 0.21 4.63 -8.88
N LEU A 60 -0.88 4.83 -8.14
CA LEU A 60 -1.02 4.50 -6.73
C LEU A 60 -2.41 3.94 -6.47
N LEU A 61 -2.66 3.36 -5.30
CA LEU A 61 -4.01 2.96 -4.89
C LEU A 61 -4.38 3.62 -3.56
N HIS A 62 -5.58 4.17 -3.49
CA HIS A 62 -6.21 4.71 -2.28
C HIS A 62 -7.68 4.32 -2.32
N TYR A 63 -8.19 3.79 -1.21
CA TYR A 63 -9.57 3.30 -1.14
C TYR A 63 -10.37 4.13 -0.15
N ASP A 64 -11.48 4.69 -0.60
CA ASP A 64 -12.42 5.41 0.26
C ASP A 64 -13.37 4.45 0.99
N ASP A 65 -12.81 3.54 1.79
CA ASP A 65 -13.56 2.68 2.70
C ASP A 65 -13.08 2.81 4.14
N ALA A 66 -13.95 2.45 5.09
CA ALA A 66 -13.71 2.67 6.52
C ALA A 66 -12.42 2.02 7.04
N THR A 67 -11.92 1.01 6.34
CA THR A 67 -10.79 0.18 6.76
C THR A 67 -9.46 0.54 6.10
N LEU A 68 -9.50 1.14 4.91
CA LEU A 68 -8.32 1.44 4.09
C LEU A 68 -8.16 2.93 3.77
N LYS A 69 -9.12 3.80 4.12
CA LYS A 69 -9.06 5.26 3.84
C LYS A 69 -7.83 5.99 4.37
N ASP A 70 -7.18 5.44 5.38
CA ASP A 70 -5.96 6.01 5.94
C ASP A 70 -4.69 5.54 5.22
N LEU A 71 -4.78 4.60 4.27
CA LEU A 71 -3.63 3.97 3.65
C LEU A 71 -3.51 4.32 2.17
N TYR A 72 -2.31 4.74 1.78
CA TYR A 72 -1.93 5.09 0.43
C TYR A 72 -0.88 4.09 -0.06
N PHE A 73 -1.25 3.23 -1.00
CA PHE A 73 -0.39 2.23 -1.59
C PHE A 73 0.34 2.86 -2.79
N LEU A 74 1.60 3.20 -2.62
CA LEU A 74 2.39 3.93 -3.62
C LEU A 74 2.90 3.04 -4.75
N ASP A 75 2.76 1.73 -4.58
CA ASP A 75 3.23 0.74 -5.53
C ASP A 75 2.19 -0.35 -5.75
N PRO A 76 1.37 -0.22 -6.81
CA PRO A 76 0.38 -1.23 -7.17
C PRO A 76 0.99 -2.58 -7.54
N GLN A 77 2.21 -2.62 -8.11
CA GLN A 77 2.87 -3.87 -8.44
C GLN A 77 3.24 -4.65 -7.17
N TRP A 78 3.81 -3.97 -6.19
CA TRP A 78 4.09 -4.57 -4.88
C TRP A 78 2.81 -5.13 -4.23
N LEU A 79 1.69 -4.41 -4.36
CA LEU A 79 0.40 -4.88 -3.85
C LEU A 79 -0.06 -6.15 -4.57
N CYS A 80 0.07 -6.20 -5.89
CA CYS A 80 -0.24 -7.39 -6.69
C CYS A 80 0.65 -8.58 -6.30
N ASP A 81 1.95 -8.35 -6.16
CA ASP A 81 2.91 -9.39 -5.74
C ASP A 81 2.56 -9.90 -4.34
N MET A 82 2.19 -8.99 -3.43
CA MET A 82 1.71 -9.30 -2.10
C MET A 82 0.47 -10.19 -2.14
N LEU A 83 -0.56 -9.81 -2.90
CA LEU A 83 -1.81 -10.58 -3.03
C LEU A 83 -1.56 -11.95 -3.68
N ALA A 84 -0.68 -12.00 -4.69
CA ALA A 84 -0.29 -13.24 -5.35
C ALA A 84 0.23 -14.29 -4.36
N HIS A 85 1.04 -13.90 -3.37
CA HIS A 85 1.53 -14.84 -2.35
C HIS A 85 0.41 -15.45 -1.49
N VAL A 86 -0.73 -14.76 -1.35
CA VAL A 86 -1.89 -15.26 -0.62
C VAL A 86 -2.75 -16.18 -1.47
N VAL A 87 -3.01 -15.79 -2.72
CA VAL A 87 -3.89 -16.55 -3.64
C VAL A 87 -3.17 -17.68 -4.37
N THR A 88 -1.85 -17.77 -4.28
CA THR A 88 -1.06 -18.80 -4.99
C THR A 88 -1.34 -20.21 -4.49
N ILE A 89 -1.25 -21.14 -5.45
CA ILE A 89 -1.69 -22.53 -5.39
C ILE A 89 -0.89 -23.34 -4.36
N ARG A 90 -1.52 -24.42 -3.86
CA ARG A 90 -1.13 -25.35 -2.78
C ARG A 90 0.34 -25.79 -2.69
N GLU A 91 1.09 -25.75 -3.79
CA GLU A 91 2.51 -26.15 -3.85
C GLU A 91 3.46 -25.06 -3.34
N ILE A 92 3.02 -23.79 -3.34
CA ILE A 92 3.79 -22.61 -2.91
C ILE A 92 3.39 -22.17 -1.49
N ASN A 93 2.12 -22.38 -1.09
CA ASN A 93 1.61 -21.99 0.23
C ASN A 93 1.22 -23.21 1.10
N PRO A 94 2.16 -23.78 1.87
CA PRO A 94 1.88 -24.93 2.74
C PRO A 94 0.93 -24.62 3.91
N PHE A 95 0.60 -23.33 4.14
CA PHE A 95 -0.25 -22.88 5.25
C PHE A 95 -1.75 -22.83 4.89
N ALA A 96 -2.13 -22.98 3.62
CA ALA A 96 -3.51 -22.97 3.14
C ALA A 96 -3.96 -24.30 2.51
N ARG A 97 -3.50 -25.44 3.04
CA ARG A 97 -3.69 -26.79 2.44
C ARG A 97 -5.15 -27.15 2.12
N THR A 98 -6.12 -26.70 2.91
CA THR A 98 -7.56 -26.96 2.71
C THR A 98 -8.35 -25.72 2.27
N GLY A 99 -7.67 -24.65 1.83
CA GLY A 99 -8.31 -23.34 1.64
C GLY A 99 -8.64 -22.62 2.96
N ILE A 100 -8.13 -23.12 4.08
CA ILE A 100 -8.21 -22.48 5.39
C ILE A 100 -6.82 -21.98 5.75
N MET A 101 -6.65 -20.68 5.91
CA MET A 101 -5.43 -20.05 6.40
C MET A 101 -5.70 -19.46 7.79
N LYS A 102 -4.82 -19.74 8.76
CA LYS A 102 -4.92 -19.07 10.06
C LYS A 102 -4.35 -17.65 9.93
N LEU A 103 -4.96 -16.70 10.62
CA LEU A 103 -4.42 -15.33 10.72
C LEU A 103 -2.98 -15.29 11.28
N ASP A 104 -2.61 -16.27 12.09
CA ASP A 104 -1.25 -16.38 12.61
C ASP A 104 -0.25 -16.91 11.56
N ASP A 105 -0.71 -17.57 10.51
CA ASP A 105 0.12 -18.01 9.38
C ASP A 105 0.27 -16.89 8.34
N LEU A 106 -0.63 -15.91 8.36
CA LEU A 106 -0.56 -14.70 7.54
C LEU A 106 0.80 -14.01 7.72
N LYS A 107 1.26 -13.81 8.96
CA LYS A 107 2.58 -13.22 9.24
C LYS A 107 3.74 -13.95 8.56
N HIS A 108 3.60 -15.24 8.22
CA HIS A 108 4.61 -16.03 7.53
C HIS A 108 4.64 -15.76 6.02
N VAL A 109 3.48 -15.51 5.42
CA VAL A 109 3.31 -15.07 4.02
C VAL A 109 3.80 -13.63 3.85
N PHE A 110 3.56 -12.80 4.87
CA PHE A 110 3.86 -11.37 4.90
C PHE A 110 5.13 -11.01 5.69
N LYS A 111 6.09 -11.95 5.82
CA LYS A 111 7.32 -11.79 6.62
C LYS A 111 8.19 -10.58 6.25
N SER A 112 7.99 -10.01 5.06
CA SER A 112 8.74 -8.87 4.54
C SER A 112 8.02 -7.53 4.75
N SER A 113 6.80 -7.54 5.27
CA SER A 113 5.95 -6.36 5.40
C SER A 113 6.32 -5.53 6.63
N ASN A 114 7.14 -4.50 6.44
CA ASN A 114 7.62 -3.61 7.51
C ASN A 114 6.89 -2.26 7.47
N LEU A 115 5.62 -2.24 7.86
CA LEU A 115 4.80 -1.03 7.97
C LEU A 115 4.97 -0.25 9.29
N GLY A 116 6.06 -0.50 10.03
CA GLY A 116 6.27 0.11 11.34
C GLY A 116 5.15 -0.30 12.33
N PRO A 117 4.71 0.60 13.24
CA PRO A 117 3.77 0.26 14.32
C PRO A 117 2.30 0.13 13.88
N VAL A 118 1.99 0.26 12.58
CA VAL A 118 0.64 -0.03 12.07
C VAL A 118 0.40 -1.53 12.21
N ASP A 119 -0.77 -1.93 12.69
CA ASP A 119 -1.13 -3.34 12.79
C ASP A 119 -1.13 -3.98 11.39
N THR A 120 0.01 -4.54 11.01
CA THR A 120 0.24 -5.16 9.70
C THR A 120 -0.82 -6.22 9.43
N ARG A 121 -1.27 -6.92 10.46
CA ARG A 121 -2.33 -7.92 10.37
C ARG A 121 -3.68 -7.30 10.01
N GLY A 122 -4.03 -6.18 10.63
CA GLY A 122 -5.32 -5.51 10.43
C GLY A 122 -5.53 -5.04 9.00
N TYR A 123 -4.59 -4.28 8.44
CA TYR A 123 -4.79 -3.74 7.10
C TYR A 123 -4.71 -4.81 6.00
N ILE A 124 -3.87 -5.84 6.17
CA ILE A 124 -3.79 -6.93 5.19
C ILE A 124 -5.11 -7.69 5.13
N VAL A 125 -5.73 -7.99 6.27
CA VAL A 125 -7.06 -8.62 6.28
C VAL A 125 -8.09 -7.73 5.59
N ASN A 126 -8.06 -6.42 5.86
CA ASN A 126 -8.95 -5.46 5.19
C ASN A 126 -8.71 -5.44 3.67
N LEU A 127 -7.45 -5.56 3.24
CA LEU A 127 -7.07 -5.66 1.84
C LEU A 127 -7.63 -6.94 1.20
N LEU A 128 -7.44 -8.09 1.85
CA LEU A 128 -7.95 -9.38 1.34
C LEU A 128 -9.47 -9.38 1.21
N ASN A 129 -10.17 -8.82 2.20
CA ASN A 129 -11.62 -8.63 2.14
C ASN A 129 -12.03 -7.70 1.00
N LYS A 130 -11.28 -6.60 0.78
CA LYS A 130 -11.55 -5.63 -0.29
C LYS A 130 -11.45 -6.23 -1.68
N PHE A 131 -10.54 -7.18 -1.87
CA PHE A 131 -10.34 -7.89 -3.14
C PHE A 131 -11.10 -9.22 -3.24
N GLU A 132 -11.94 -9.57 -2.25
CA GLU A 132 -12.73 -10.80 -2.21
C GLU A 132 -11.89 -12.10 -2.29
N VAL A 133 -10.71 -12.08 -1.68
CA VAL A 133 -9.75 -13.19 -1.68
C VAL A 133 -9.60 -13.89 -0.33
N ALA A 134 -10.40 -13.51 0.68
CA ALA A 134 -10.49 -14.15 1.99
C ALA A 134 -11.89 -14.04 2.59
#